data_AF-A0A8S3ZLG3-F1
#
_entry.id   AF-A0A8S3ZLG3-F1
#
_cell.length_a   1.000
_cell.length_b   1.000
_cell.length_c   1.000
_cell.angle_alpha   90.00
_cell.angle_beta   90.00
_cell.angle_gamma   90.00
#
_symmetry.space_group_name_H-M   'P 1'
#
loop_
_entity.id
_entity.type
_entity.pdbx_description
1 polymer ?
#
loop_
_entity_poly.entity_id
_entity_poly.type
_entity_poly.pdbx_seq_one_letter_code
_entity_poly.pdbx_strand_id
1 'polypeptide(L)'
;MSFSSDEVNFLVYRYLQESGFLHSAYTFGIESHISQSNINGALVPPAALLSIIQKGLQYTESEISIGEDGSERTMESLSLIDAVMPDVVESRKQAFTKSSQVKAEPSNTNGDGGAHAADNHTESMEVDGAVDIPSNKATVLRGHESEVFICAWNPTNDLLASG
;
A
#
# COMPACT_ATOMS: atom_id res chain seq x y z
N MET A 1 14.35 -17.18 0.54
CA MET A 1 13.36 -17.89 -0.30
C MET A 1 13.20 -17.09 -1.58
N SER A 2 13.10 -17.73 -2.73
CA SER A 2 12.87 -17.06 -4.02
C SER A 2 11.72 -17.75 -4.74
N PHE A 3 10.89 -16.96 -5.42
CA PHE A 3 9.86 -17.43 -6.33
C PHE A 3 10.20 -16.96 -7.75
N SER A 4 9.64 -17.64 -8.74
CA SER A 4 9.75 -17.34 -10.17
C SER A 4 8.58 -16.50 -10.67
N SER A 5 8.78 -15.80 -11.79
CA SER A 5 7.70 -15.06 -12.46
C SER A 5 6.55 -15.97 -12.88
N ASP A 6 6.85 -17.21 -13.29
CA ASP A 6 5.84 -18.20 -13.67
C ASP A 6 4.90 -18.54 -12.51
N GLU A 7 5.43 -18.69 -11.30
CA GLU A 7 4.63 -18.96 -10.10
C GLU A 7 3.69 -17.81 -9.77
N VAL A 8 4.17 -16.57 -9.83
CA VAL A 8 3.35 -15.37 -9.61
C VAL A 8 2.29 -15.24 -10.70
N ASN A 9 2.68 -15.37 -11.96
CA ASN A 9 1.77 -15.30 -13.10
C ASN A 9 0.67 -16.35 -12.98
N PHE A 10 1.00 -17.59 -12.61
CA PHE A 10 0.01 -18.64 -12.44
C PHE A 10 -1.01 -18.32 -11.33
N LEU A 11 -0.54 -17.79 -10.20
CA LEU A 11 -1.43 -17.36 -9.11
C LEU A 11 -2.32 -16.19 -9.51
N VAL A 12 -1.80 -15.20 -10.25
CA VAL A 12 -2.58 -14.08 -10.79
C VAL A 12 -3.61 -14.58 -11.80
N TYR A 13 -3.21 -15.40 -12.76
CA TYR A 13 -4.11 -16.01 -13.74
C TYR A 13 -5.27 -16.76 -13.07
N ARG A 14 -4.96 -17.61 -12.08
CA ARG A 14 -5.95 -18.34 -11.30
C ARG A 14 -6.90 -17.42 -10.54
N TYR A 15 -6.38 -16.38 -9.90
CA TYR A 15 -7.20 -15.37 -9.22
C TYR A 15 -8.18 -14.67 -10.19
N LEU A 16 -7.71 -14.31 -11.39
CA LEU A 16 -8.57 -13.68 -12.40
C LEU A 16 -9.70 -14.62 -12.85
N GLN A 17 -9.39 -15.90 -13.04
CA GLN A 17 -10.41 -16.91 -13.36
C GLN A 17 -11.42 -17.09 -12.22
N GLU A 18 -10.94 -17.26 -10.99
CA GLU A 18 -11.76 -17.50 -9.80
C GLU A 18 -12.67 -16.32 -9.46
N SER A 19 -12.22 -15.10 -9.77
CA SER A 19 -12.99 -13.86 -9.55
C SER A 19 -13.97 -13.53 -10.69
N GLY A 20 -13.97 -14.31 -11.78
CA GLY A 20 -14.86 -14.09 -12.93
C GLY A 20 -14.38 -13.03 -13.93
N PHE A 21 -13.13 -12.58 -13.85
CA PHE A 21 -12.54 -11.62 -14.79
C PHE A 21 -12.11 -12.30 -16.09
N LEU A 22 -13.09 -12.82 -16.85
CA LEU A 22 -12.85 -13.69 -18.00
C LEU A 22 -11.97 -13.05 -19.08
N HIS A 23 -12.24 -11.80 -19.45
CA HIS A 23 -11.44 -11.11 -20.48
C HIS A 23 -10.01 -10.85 -20.01
N SER A 24 -9.83 -10.42 -18.76
CA SER A 24 -8.51 -10.21 -18.18
C SER A 24 -7.73 -11.52 -18.08
N ALA A 25 -8.36 -12.60 -17.62
CA ALA A 25 -7.75 -13.92 -17.55
C ALA A 25 -7.31 -14.41 -18.95
N TYR A 26 -8.14 -14.19 -19.97
CA TYR A 26 -7.81 -14.55 -21.36
C TYR A 26 -6.58 -13.79 -21.86
N THR A 27 -6.61 -12.45 -21.79
CA THR A 27 -5.50 -11.60 -22.25
C THR A 27 -4.22 -11.92 -21.49
N PHE A 28 -4.31 -11.97 -20.15
CA PHE A 28 -3.18 -12.26 -19.28
C PHE A 28 -2.61 -13.66 -19.54
N GLY A 29 -3.45 -14.67 -19.73
CA GLY A 29 -2.98 -16.04 -20.00
C GLY A 29 -2.18 -16.16 -21.31
N ILE A 30 -2.52 -15.36 -22.33
CA ILE A 30 -1.75 -15.27 -23.57
C ILE A 30 -0.46 -14.48 -23.38
N GLU A 31 -0.55 -13.28 -22.79
CA GLU A 31 0.58 -12.36 -22.59
C GLU A 31 1.65 -12.94 -21.66
N SER A 32 1.22 -13.66 -20.61
CA SER A 32 2.10 -14.30 -19.65
C SER A 32 2.58 -15.70 -20.10
N HIS A 33 2.18 -16.15 -21.29
CA HIS A 33 2.45 -17.50 -21.81
C HIS A 33 2.14 -18.62 -20.81
N ILE A 34 0.99 -18.55 -20.12
CA ILE A 34 0.71 -19.44 -18.98
C ILE A 34 0.69 -20.93 -19.36
N SER A 35 0.36 -21.25 -20.61
CA SER A 35 0.37 -22.61 -21.14
C SER A 35 1.77 -23.23 -21.27
N GLN A 36 2.82 -22.40 -21.28
CA GLN A 36 4.23 -22.85 -21.29
C GLN A 36 4.81 -23.00 -19.88
N SER A 37 4.07 -22.59 -18.86
CA SER A 37 4.49 -22.76 -17.47
C SER A 37 4.51 -24.25 -17.09
N ASN A 38 5.52 -24.66 -16.31
CA ASN A 38 5.64 -26.03 -15.79
C ASN A 38 4.78 -26.28 -14.53
N ILE A 39 3.78 -25.44 -14.27
CA ILE A 39 2.96 -25.51 -13.05
C ILE A 39 1.74 -26.42 -13.27
N ASN A 40 1.60 -27.43 -12.41
CA ASN A 40 0.43 -28.29 -12.40
C ASN A 40 -0.74 -27.61 -11.66
N GLY A 41 -1.69 -27.07 -12.42
CA GLY A 41 -2.86 -26.38 -11.87
C GLY A 41 -3.75 -27.20 -10.93
N ALA A 42 -3.73 -28.53 -11.02
CA ALA A 42 -4.50 -29.39 -10.13
C ALA A 42 -3.96 -29.40 -8.68
N LEU A 43 -2.69 -29.05 -8.48
CA LEU A 43 -2.08 -28.94 -7.15
C LEU A 43 -2.29 -27.57 -6.51
N VAL A 44 -2.70 -26.57 -7.29
CA VAL A 44 -2.90 -25.20 -6.81
C VAL A 44 -4.35 -25.06 -6.32
N PRO A 45 -4.58 -24.92 -5.01
CA PRO A 45 -5.93 -24.82 -4.47
C PRO A 45 -6.63 -23.52 -4.89
N PRO A 46 -7.96 -23.45 -4.82
CA PRO A 46 -8.69 -22.19 -5.00
C PRO A 46 -8.23 -21.13 -4.00
N ALA A 47 -8.30 -19.86 -4.39
CA ALA A 47 -7.91 -18.70 -3.58
C ALA A 47 -6.44 -18.75 -3.07
N ALA A 48 -5.55 -19.47 -3.76
CA ALA A 48 -4.15 -19.60 -3.37
C ALA A 48 -3.43 -18.23 -3.29
N LEU A 49 -3.68 -17.33 -4.26
CA LEU A 49 -3.10 -15.99 -4.26
C LEU A 49 -3.53 -15.20 -3.02
N LEU A 50 -4.84 -15.13 -2.75
CA LEU A 50 -5.39 -14.45 -1.58
C LEU A 50 -4.84 -15.03 -0.28
N SER A 51 -4.74 -16.36 -0.19
CA SER A 51 -4.20 -17.05 0.98
C SER A 51 -2.75 -16.67 1.26
N ILE A 52 -1.92 -16.55 0.22
CA ILE A 52 -0.52 -16.13 0.36
C ILE A 52 -0.44 -14.65 0.74
N ILE A 53 -1.24 -13.78 0.12
CA ILE A 53 -1.31 -12.35 0.47
C ILE A 53 -1.71 -12.18 1.93
N GLN A 54 -2.72 -12.90 2.40
CA GLN A 54 -3.17 -12.85 3.79
C GLN A 54 -2.08 -13.33 4.77
N LYS A 55 -1.34 -14.38 4.42
CA LYS A 55 -0.17 -14.83 5.20
C LYS A 55 0.96 -13.81 5.19
N GLY A 56 1.19 -13.14 4.06
CA GLY A 56 2.15 -12.04 3.95
C GLY A 56 1.78 -10.87 4.87
N LEU A 57 0.50 -10.49 4.90
CA LEU A 57 0.00 -9.45 5.80
C LEU A 57 0.20 -9.82 7.28
N GLN A 58 -0.14 -11.05 7.67
CA GLN A 58 0.09 -11.55 9.03
C GLN A 58 1.57 -11.60 9.39
N TYR A 59 2.42 -11.93 8.42
CA TYR A 59 3.87 -11.93 8.59
C TYR A 59 4.36 -10.50 8.85
N THR A 60 3.92 -9.51 8.07
CA THR A 60 4.21 -8.09 8.31
C THR A 60 3.72 -7.63 9.69
N GLU A 61 2.51 -8.02 10.10
CA GLU A 61 2.00 -7.72 11.44
C GLU A 61 2.90 -8.29 12.54
N SER A 62 3.37 -9.53 12.37
CA SER A 62 4.27 -10.20 13.31
C SER A 62 5.64 -9.52 13.41
N GLU A 63 6.17 -9.01 12.30
CA GLU A 63 7.42 -8.25 12.28
C GLU A 63 7.32 -6.89 12.97
N ILE A 64 6.11 -6.37 13.18
CA ILE A 64 5.87 -5.12 13.92
C ILE A 64 5.56 -5.41 15.39
N SER A 65 4.81 -6.49 15.67
CA SER A 65 4.35 -6.80 17.02
C SER A 65 5.45 -7.37 17.93
N ILE A 66 6.50 -7.97 17.36
CA ILE A 66 7.63 -8.52 18.11
C ILE A 66 8.69 -7.41 18.30
N GLY A 67 8.89 -7.01 19.55
CA GLY A 67 9.96 -6.08 19.93
C GLY A 67 11.36 -6.69 19.79
N GLU A 68 12.40 -5.86 19.77
CA GLU A 68 13.81 -6.29 19.74
C GLU A 68 14.19 -7.20 20.94
N ASP A 69 13.47 -7.06 22.06
CA ASP A 69 13.58 -7.87 23.26
C ASP A 69 12.81 -9.20 23.20
N GLY A 70 12.12 -9.48 22.09
CA GLY A 70 11.26 -10.65 21.92
C GLY A 70 9.90 -10.53 22.64
N SER A 71 9.55 -9.35 23.17
CA SER A 71 8.23 -9.11 23.75
C SER A 71 7.16 -9.03 22.65
N GLU A 72 6.08 -9.79 22.81
CA GLU A 72 4.90 -9.71 21.95
C GLU A 72 4.03 -8.53 22.40
N ARG A 73 3.64 -7.69 21.44
CA ARG A 73 2.84 -6.48 21.69
C ARG A 73 1.50 -6.60 21.00
N THR A 74 0.44 -6.19 21.71
CA THR A 74 -0.91 -6.19 21.16
C THR A 74 -1.00 -5.10 20.09
N MET A 75 -1.34 -5.49 18.86
CA MET A 75 -1.43 -4.58 17.73
C MET A 75 -2.80 -4.69 17.06
N GLU A 76 -3.30 -3.57 16.54
CA GLU A 76 -4.47 -3.56 15.67
C GLU A 76 -4.13 -4.19 14.32
N SER A 77 -5.10 -4.84 13.66
CA SER A 77 -4.90 -5.39 12.32
C SER A 77 -4.44 -4.32 11.32
N LEU A 78 -3.53 -4.67 10.43
CA LEU A 78 -3.14 -3.86 9.28
C LEU A 78 -4.12 -4.07 8.15
N SER A 79 -4.42 -3.00 7.41
CA SER A 79 -4.99 -3.17 6.08
C SER A 79 -3.91 -3.63 5.10
N LEU A 80 -4.32 -4.29 4.02
CA LEU A 80 -3.38 -4.70 2.97
C LEU A 80 -2.66 -3.50 2.34
N ILE A 81 -3.33 -2.34 2.30
CA ILE A 81 -2.78 -1.11 1.71
C ILE A 81 -1.72 -0.49 2.63
N ASP A 82 -1.99 -0.45 3.94
CA ASP A 82 -1.00 0.03 4.91
C ASP A 82 0.25 -0.85 4.92
N ALA A 83 0.08 -2.17 4.77
CA ALA A 83 1.19 -3.11 4.78
C ALA A 83 2.15 -2.98 3.58
N VAL A 84 1.69 -2.38 2.48
CA VAL A 84 2.55 -2.10 1.32
C VAL A 84 3.16 -0.69 1.33
N MET A 85 2.85 0.13 2.34
CA MET A 85 3.39 1.48 2.52
C MET A 85 4.52 1.48 3.58
N PRO A 86 5.80 1.66 3.19
CA PRO A 86 6.92 1.59 4.12
C PRO A 86 6.82 2.57 5.29
N ASP A 87 6.44 3.82 5.01
CA ASP A 87 6.35 4.88 6.02
C ASP A 87 5.28 4.60 7.08
N VAL A 88 4.16 3.99 6.67
CA VAL A 88 3.06 3.60 7.57
C VAL A 88 3.51 2.45 8.48
N VAL A 89 4.19 1.47 7.91
CA VAL A 89 4.76 0.33 8.64
C VAL A 89 5.80 0.81 9.65
N GLU A 90 6.67 1.74 9.25
CA GLU A 90 7.69 2.30 10.13
C GLU A 90 7.09 3.15 11.26
N SER A 91 6.11 4.01 10.95
CA SER A 91 5.38 4.80 11.94
C SER A 91 4.72 3.91 13.00
N ARG A 92 4.10 2.80 12.58
CA ARG A 92 3.58 1.80 13.54
C ARG A 92 4.68 1.20 14.39
N LYS A 93 5.81 0.77 13.81
CA LYS A 93 6.96 0.25 14.58
C LYS A 93 7.46 1.26 15.63
N GLN A 94 7.55 2.54 15.27
CA GLN A 94 8.01 3.61 16.17
C GLN A 94 7.01 3.97 17.27
N ALA A 95 5.70 3.92 16.98
CA ALA A 95 4.67 4.13 17.99
C ALA A 95 4.80 3.11 19.13
N PHE A 96 5.15 1.87 18.81
CA PHE A 96 5.36 0.82 19.80
C PHE A 96 6.69 0.93 20.56
N THR A 97 7.77 1.49 20.00
CA THR A 97 9.04 1.66 20.75
C THR A 97 8.95 2.76 21.81
N LYS A 98 8.17 3.82 21.57
CA LYS A 98 8.01 4.93 22.54
C LYS A 98 7.15 4.58 23.75
N SER A 99 6.19 3.65 23.64
CA SER A 99 5.30 3.29 24.76
C SER A 99 5.98 2.51 25.89
N SER A 100 7.14 1.89 25.65
CA SER A 100 7.86 1.09 26.67
C SER A 100 8.82 1.91 27.55
N GLN A 101 8.95 3.23 27.36
CA GLN A 101 9.86 4.09 28.15
C GLN A 101 9.17 5.00 29.19
N VAL A 102 7.85 4.94 29.38
CA VAL A 102 7.16 5.78 30.38
C VAL A 102 6.52 4.95 31.48
N LYS A 103 7.33 4.40 32.40
CA LYS A 103 6.88 4.16 33.79
C LYS A 103 8.03 4.00 34.78
N ALA A 104 8.59 5.13 35.22
CA ALA A 104 9.10 5.30 36.59
C ALA A 104 9.38 6.78 36.86
N GLU A 105 8.45 7.47 37.53
CA GLU A 105 8.73 8.27 38.74
C GLU A 105 7.44 8.92 39.26
N PRO A 106 7.16 8.89 40.58
CA PRO A 106 6.10 9.66 41.19
C PRO A 106 6.67 10.98 41.72
N SER A 107 6.05 12.12 41.42
CA SER A 107 6.28 13.34 42.20
C SER A 107 5.02 14.18 42.34
N ASN A 108 4.78 14.54 43.59
CA ASN A 108 3.64 15.25 44.13
C ASN A 108 3.76 16.78 43.92
N THR A 109 2.57 17.39 43.78
CA THR A 109 2.12 18.70 44.30
C THR A 109 2.73 20.03 43.84
N ASN A 110 1.80 20.83 43.28
CA ASN A 110 1.50 22.24 43.56
C ASN A 110 2.41 23.35 43.02
N GLY A 111 1.86 24.08 42.03
CA GLY A 111 1.45 25.46 42.25
C GLY A 111 2.25 26.58 41.55
N ASP A 112 1.57 27.20 40.58
CA ASP A 112 1.41 28.66 40.40
C ASP A 112 1.92 29.28 39.07
N GLY A 113 1.00 30.03 38.45
CA GLY A 113 1.24 31.29 37.73
C GLY A 113 2.00 31.27 36.39
N GLY A 114 1.25 31.28 35.28
CA GLY A 114 1.82 31.75 33.99
C GLY A 114 0.89 31.57 32.80
N ALA A 115 0.10 32.60 32.49
CA ALA A 115 -0.76 32.64 31.30
C ALA A 115 0.07 32.59 30.00
N HIS A 116 -0.15 31.56 29.17
CA HIS A 116 0.34 31.54 27.79
C HIS A 116 -0.77 32.05 26.85
N ALA A 117 -0.50 33.22 26.28
CA ALA A 117 -1.20 33.79 25.16
C ALA A 117 -1.07 32.90 23.91
N ALA A 118 -2.10 32.94 23.09
CA ALA A 118 -2.13 32.40 21.75
C ALA A 118 -1.07 33.06 20.87
N ASP A 119 -0.36 32.27 20.05
CA ASP A 119 -0.05 32.68 18.67
C ASP A 119 0.27 31.48 17.78
N ASN A 120 -0.22 31.56 16.55
CA ASN A 120 -0.17 30.56 15.48
C ASN A 120 1.27 30.33 14.97
N HIS A 121 1.60 29.08 14.59
CA HIS A 121 2.57 28.87 13.51
C HIS A 121 2.23 27.61 12.68
N THR A 122 1.68 27.89 11.50
CA THR A 122 1.57 27.03 10.33
C THR A 122 2.97 26.84 9.74
N GLU A 123 3.51 25.63 9.66
CA GLU A 123 4.69 25.37 8.81
C GLU A 123 4.32 24.40 7.68
N SER A 124 4.41 24.99 6.49
CA SER A 124 4.33 24.43 5.16
C SER A 124 5.38 23.35 4.93
N MET A 125 4.98 22.24 4.30
CA MET A 125 5.89 21.28 3.68
C MET A 125 6.75 21.99 2.62
N GLU A 126 8.07 21.85 2.73
CA GLU A 126 8.99 22.20 1.66
C GLU A 126 8.78 21.21 0.50
N VAL A 127 8.08 21.68 -0.52
CA VAL A 127 7.92 20.99 -1.81
C VAL A 127 9.25 21.05 -2.54
N ASP A 128 9.89 19.89 -2.68
CA ASP A 128 11.02 19.69 -3.57
C ASP A 128 10.65 20.21 -4.98
N GLY A 129 11.59 20.93 -5.60
CA GLY A 129 11.32 22.00 -6.57
C GLY A 129 10.26 21.70 -7.62
N ALA A 130 9.31 22.63 -7.79
CA ALA A 130 8.32 22.61 -8.86
C ALA A 130 9.00 22.43 -10.23
N VAL A 131 8.80 21.27 -10.85
CA VAL A 131 9.05 21.09 -12.28
C VAL A 131 8.02 21.95 -13.00
N ASP A 132 8.42 23.15 -13.41
CA ASP A 132 7.56 24.08 -14.15
C ASP A 132 7.33 23.51 -15.55
N ILE A 133 6.16 22.91 -15.78
CA ILE A 133 5.77 22.38 -17.10
C ILE A 133 5.27 23.58 -17.91
N PRO A 134 5.97 23.95 -19.00
CA PRO A 134 5.56 25.07 -19.84
C PRO A 134 4.12 24.88 -20.34
N SER A 135 3.29 25.93 -20.31
CA SER A 135 1.87 25.85 -20.66
C SER A 135 1.61 25.40 -22.11
N ASN A 136 2.60 25.45 -23.00
CA ASN A 136 2.51 24.92 -24.35
C ASN A 136 2.70 23.39 -24.43
N LYS A 137 3.14 22.74 -23.35
CA LYS A 137 3.33 21.29 -23.24
C LYS A 137 2.24 20.59 -22.42
N ALA A 138 1.31 21.35 -21.83
CA ALA A 138 0.20 20.83 -21.05
C ALA A 138 -1.12 21.37 -21.62
N THR A 139 -2.13 20.51 -21.72
CA THR A 139 -3.49 20.90 -22.11
C THR A 139 -4.44 20.48 -21.00
N VAL A 140 -5.30 21.41 -20.56
CA VAL A 140 -6.33 21.13 -19.56
C VAL A 140 -7.60 20.66 -20.27
N LEU A 141 -8.03 19.43 -19.97
CA LEU A 141 -9.30 18.88 -20.43
C LEU A 141 -10.39 19.19 -19.40
N ARG A 142 -11.45 19.88 -19.83
CA ARG A 142 -12.58 20.28 -18.98
C ARG A 142 -13.80 19.42 -19.29
N GLY A 143 -14.61 19.11 -18.28
CA GLY A 143 -15.87 18.37 -18.46
C GLY A 143 -16.18 17.38 -17.33
N HIS A 144 -15.17 16.96 -16.56
CA HIS A 144 -15.38 16.13 -15.38
C HIS A 144 -15.90 16.97 -14.21
N GLU A 145 -16.98 16.51 -13.60
CA GLU A 145 -17.57 17.08 -12.38
C GLU A 145 -17.10 16.35 -11.11
N SER A 146 -16.29 15.29 -11.28
CA SER A 146 -15.73 14.45 -10.22
C SER A 146 -14.23 14.24 -10.45
N GLU A 147 -13.53 13.76 -9.43
CA GLU A 147 -12.12 13.37 -9.50
C GLU A 147 -11.91 12.25 -10.54
N VAL A 148 -10.79 12.34 -11.26
CA VAL A 148 -10.37 11.39 -12.31
C VAL A 148 -9.14 10.66 -11.79
N PHE A 149 -9.19 9.33 -11.78
CA PHE A 149 -8.11 8.48 -11.23
C PHE A 149 -7.40 7.68 -12.32
N ILE A 150 -8.00 7.55 -13.51
CA ILE A 150 -7.44 6.78 -14.62
C ILE A 150 -7.53 7.54 -15.95
N CYS A 151 -6.55 7.31 -16.82
CA CYS A 151 -6.62 7.72 -18.22
C CYS A 151 -5.96 6.69 -19.14
N ALA A 152 -6.43 6.60 -20.39
CA ALA A 152 -5.86 5.72 -21.41
C ALA A 152 -5.90 6.40 -22.79
N TRP A 153 -4.75 6.40 -23.48
CA TRP A 153 -4.61 6.93 -24.84
C TRP A 153 -4.77 5.84 -25.89
N ASN A 154 -5.49 6.12 -26.98
CA ASN A 154 -5.57 5.22 -28.13
C ASN A 154 -4.34 5.42 -29.03
N PRO A 155 -3.51 4.39 -29.29
CA PRO A 155 -2.27 4.55 -30.06
C PRO A 155 -2.47 4.77 -31.56
N THR A 156 -3.66 4.51 -32.09
CA THR A 156 -3.98 4.63 -33.53
C THR A 156 -4.94 5.77 -33.86
N ASN A 157 -5.74 6.22 -32.89
CA ASN A 157 -6.66 7.34 -33.06
C ASN A 157 -6.40 8.41 -32.00
N ASP A 158 -6.66 9.67 -32.31
CA ASP A 158 -6.54 10.79 -31.36
C ASP A 158 -7.71 10.78 -30.36
N LEU A 159 -7.78 9.74 -29.52
CA LEU A 159 -8.81 9.53 -28.51
C LEU A 159 -8.16 9.26 -27.16
N LEU A 160 -8.67 9.94 -26.13
CA LEU A 160 -8.33 9.74 -24.73
C LEU A 160 -9.59 9.33 -23.97
N ALA A 161 -9.51 8.24 -23.22
CA ALA A 161 -10.50 7.88 -22.21
C ALA A 161 -10.03 8.36 -20.82
N SER A 162 -10.94 8.90 -20.02
CA SER A 162 -10.68 9.34 -18.64
C SER A 162 -11.87 8.98 -17.76
N GLY A 163 -11.61 8.60 -16.51
CA GLY A 163 -12.62 8.17 -15.54
C GLY A 163 -12.14 8.20 -14.10
#